data_AF-A0A843M060-F1
#
_entry.id   AF-A0A843M060-F1
#
_cell.length_a   1.000
_cell.length_b   1.000
_cell.length_c   1.000
_cell.angle_alpha   90.00
_cell.angle_beta   90.00
_cell.angle_gamma   90.00
#
_symmetry.space_group_name_H-M   'P 1'
#
loop_
_entity.id
_entity.type
_entity.pdbx_description
1 polymer ?
#
loop_
_entity_poly.entity_id
_entity_poly.type
_entity_poly.pdbx_seq_one_letter_code
_entity_poly.pdbx_strand_id
1 'polypeptide(L)'
;MFGSYARNEPKPYSDIDIAVITRMTDPPRDLKEIIGSYSSKKLDVQVFADLPLSAQMQVLAQGVPLYIRNEDSLWSVIKSVSLSFMDLEPMRNRCRERLLGV
;
A
#
# COMPACT_ATOMS: atom_id res chain seq x y z
N MET A 1 8.96 1.24 -0.46
CA MET A 1 9.14 -0.02 0.30
C MET A 1 8.23 0.03 1.51
N PHE A 2 7.56 -1.05 1.86
CA PHE A 2 6.70 -1.14 3.05
C PHE A 2 6.96 -2.47 3.79
N GLY A 3 6.10 -2.80 4.75
CA GLY A 3 6.18 -4.10 5.44
C GLY A 3 7.27 -4.18 6.52
N SER A 4 7.73 -5.41 6.80
CA SER A 4 8.67 -5.66 7.90
C SER A 4 10.03 -4.96 7.72
N TYR A 5 10.48 -4.83 6.47
CA TYR A 5 11.72 -4.11 6.17
C TYR A 5 11.61 -2.61 6.40
N ALA A 6 10.45 -2.00 6.07
CA ALA A 6 10.22 -0.59 6.35
C ALA A 6 10.08 -0.31 7.86
N ARG A 7 9.57 -1.28 8.63
CA ARG A 7 9.43 -1.19 10.09
C ARG A 7 10.69 -1.57 10.89
N ASN A 8 11.78 -1.95 10.21
CA ASN A 8 13.01 -2.44 10.85
C ASN A 8 12.80 -3.69 11.73
N GLU A 9 11.81 -4.52 11.40
CA GLU A 9 11.48 -5.78 12.06
C GLU A 9 11.54 -6.98 11.08
N PRO A 10 12.60 -7.14 10.26
CA PRO A 10 12.67 -8.24 9.31
C PRO A 10 12.85 -9.58 10.04
N LYS A 11 12.11 -10.60 9.62
CA LYS A 11 12.34 -11.99 10.02
C LYS A 11 13.33 -12.63 9.04
N PRO A 12 14.00 -13.74 9.41
CA PRO A 12 14.98 -14.41 8.53
C PRO A 12 14.42 -14.85 7.16
N TYR A 13 13.10 -15.00 7.06
CA TYR A 13 12.34 -15.41 5.89
C TYR A 13 11.43 -14.30 5.36
N SER A 14 11.62 -13.05 5.81
CA SER A 14 10.84 -11.92 5.32
C SER A 14 11.22 -11.57 3.88
N ASP A 15 10.21 -11.29 3.07
CA ASP A 15 10.38 -10.69 1.75
C ASP A 15 10.38 -9.15 1.84
N ILE A 16 10.93 -8.50 0.82
CA ILE A 16 10.98 -7.04 0.71
C ILE A 16 9.75 -6.59 -0.08
N ASP A 17 8.82 -5.92 0.61
CA ASP A 17 7.57 -5.44 0.02
C ASP A 17 7.75 -4.07 -0.66
N ILE A 18 7.40 -3.99 -1.94
CA ILE A 18 7.53 -2.78 -2.76
C ILE A 18 6.18 -2.48 -3.41
N ALA A 19 5.58 -1.34 -3.04
CA ALA A 19 4.40 -0.81 -3.71
C ALA A 19 4.82 0.20 -4.77
N VAL A 20 4.29 0.04 -5.98
CA VAL A 20 4.50 0.96 -7.11
C VAL A 20 3.25 1.81 -7.30
N ILE A 21 3.39 3.12 -7.06
CA ILE A 21 2.36 4.12 -7.33
C ILE A 21 2.50 4.58 -8.77
N THR A 22 1.47 4.35 -9.58
CA THR A 22 1.40 4.87 -10.95
C THR A 22 0.54 6.13 -10.99
N ARG A 23 0.60 6.88 -12.10
CA ARG A 23 -0.29 8.04 -12.31
C ARG A 23 -1.74 7.64 -12.59
N MET A 24 -1.99 6.37 -12.89
CA MET A 24 -3.30 5.85 -13.24
C MET A 24 -3.92 5.21 -12.00
N THR A 25 -5.17 5.57 -11.71
CA THR A 25 -5.95 4.99 -10.62
C THR A 25 -6.22 3.51 -10.86
N ASP A 26 -6.39 3.10 -12.12
CA ASP A 26 -6.45 1.70 -12.54
C ASP A 26 -5.50 1.48 -13.72
N PRO A 27 -4.28 0.97 -13.46
CA PRO A 27 -3.32 0.68 -14.51
C PRO A 27 -3.83 -0.40 -15.49
N PRO A 28 -3.51 -0.33 -16.79
CA PRO A 28 -3.85 -1.40 -17.71
C PRO A 28 -3.15 -2.70 -17.30
N ARG A 29 -3.78 -3.83 -17.63
CA ARG A 29 -3.29 -5.18 -17.26
C ARG A 29 -1.82 -5.40 -17.62
N ASP A 30 -1.40 -5.01 -18.81
CA ASP A 30 -0.02 -5.19 -19.27
C ASP A 30 0.99 -4.47 -18.34
N LEU A 31 0.63 -3.28 -17.83
CA LEU A 31 1.46 -2.55 -16.89
C LEU A 31 1.50 -3.23 -15.52
N LYS A 32 0.35 -3.78 -15.06
CA LYS A 32 0.29 -4.58 -13.82
C LYS A 32 1.17 -5.82 -13.93
N GLU A 33 1.13 -6.52 -15.06
CA GLU A 33 1.98 -7.69 -15.34
C GLU A 33 3.47 -7.33 -15.39
N ILE A 34 3.83 -6.20 -16.03
CA ILE A 34 5.21 -5.69 -16.02
C ILE A 34 5.67 -5.41 -14.59
N ILE A 35 4.86 -4.71 -13.78
CA ILE A 35 5.20 -4.42 -12.38
C ILE A 35 5.38 -5.71 -11.58
N GLY A 36 4.44 -6.65 -11.69
CA GLY A 36 4.50 -7.94 -11.01
C GLY A 36 5.65 -8.84 -11.50
N SER A 37 6.13 -8.67 -12.74
CA SER A 37 7.27 -9.43 -13.26
C SER A 37 8.60 -9.10 -12.56
N TYR A 38 8.68 -7.97 -11.84
CA TYR A 38 9.84 -7.63 -11.01
C TYR A 38 9.84 -8.35 -9.65
N SER A 39 8.77 -9.08 -9.32
CA SER A 39 8.73 -9.91 -8.12
C SER A 39 9.69 -11.11 -8.23
N SER A 40 10.23 -11.52 -7.10
CA SER A 40 11.13 -12.67 -6.97
C SER A 40 10.91 -13.36 -5.63
N LYS A 41 11.65 -14.44 -5.35
CA LYS A 41 11.58 -15.15 -4.05
C LYS A 41 11.91 -14.29 -2.81
N LYS A 42 12.42 -13.07 -3.00
CA LYS A 42 12.77 -12.15 -1.90
C LYS A 42 12.16 -10.75 -2.07
N LEU A 43 11.49 -10.49 -3.20
CA LEU A 43 10.94 -9.18 -3.55
C LEU A 43 9.50 -9.39 -3.94
N ASP A 44 8.60 -8.75 -3.21
CA ASP A 44 7.19 -8.71 -3.58
C ASP A 44 6.88 -7.31 -4.11
N VAL A 45 6.75 -7.19 -5.43
CA VAL A 45 6.47 -5.94 -6.12
C VAL A 45 4.99 -5.92 -6.53
N GLN A 46 4.24 -4.99 -5.96
CA GLN A 46 2.80 -4.89 -6.16
C GLN A 46 2.40 -3.50 -6.65
N VAL A 47 1.31 -3.46 -7.41
CA VAL A 47 0.67 -2.21 -7.84
C VAL A 47 -0.08 -1.63 -6.64
N PHE A 48 0.24 -0.39 -6.27
CA PHE A 48 -0.36 0.25 -5.09
C PHE A 48 -1.89 0.31 -5.14
N ALA A 49 -2.46 0.58 -6.32
CA ALA A 49 -3.90 0.70 -6.50
C ALA A 49 -4.67 -0.62 -6.29
N ASP A 50 -4.01 -1.77 -6.48
CA ASP A 50 -4.62 -3.09 -6.30
C ASP A 50 -4.58 -3.55 -4.84
N LEU A 51 -3.83 -2.86 -3.98
CA LEU A 51 -3.77 -3.16 -2.55
C LEU A 51 -5.11 -2.81 -1.87
N PRO A 52 -5.55 -3.59 -0.86
CA PRO A 52 -6.64 -3.19 0.01
C PRO A 52 -6.37 -1.83 0.66
N LEU A 53 -7.41 -1.04 0.93
CA LEU A 53 -7.27 0.32 1.48
C LEU A 53 -6.45 0.38 2.78
N SER A 54 -6.56 -0.65 3.63
CA SER A 54 -5.74 -0.76 4.85
C SER A 54 -4.25 -0.92 4.55
N ALA A 55 -3.89 -1.72 3.55
CA ALA A 55 -2.52 -1.88 3.10
C ALA A 55 -2.02 -0.62 2.39
N GLN A 56 -2.85 0.04 1.58
CA GLN A 56 -2.52 1.35 1.00
C GLN A 56 -2.18 2.37 2.10
N MET A 57 -3.01 2.45 3.15
CA MET A 57 -2.75 3.35 4.28
C MET A 57 -1.45 2.99 5.03
N GLN A 58 -1.14 1.70 5.19
CA GLN A 58 0.13 1.26 5.78
C GLN A 58 1.34 1.67 4.93
N VAL A 59 1.26 1.50 3.61
CA VAL A 59 2.30 1.94 2.68
C VAL A 59 2.55 3.44 2.82
N LEU A 60 1.49 4.25 2.90
CA LEU A 60 1.63 5.70 3.00
C LEU A 60 2.11 6.17 4.38
N ALA A 61 1.70 5.50 5.45
CA ALA A 61 2.02 5.90 6.82
C ALA A 61 3.41 5.42 7.29
N GLN A 62 3.84 4.24 6.84
CA GLN A 62 5.03 3.56 7.33
C GLN A 62 6.03 3.21 6.23
N GLY A 63 5.68 3.48 4.97
CA GLY A 63 6.56 3.16 3.86
C GLY A 63 7.78 4.06 3.80
N VAL A 64 8.90 3.48 3.38
CA VAL A 64 10.12 4.20 3.04
C VAL A 64 10.11 4.47 1.52
N PRO A 65 10.11 5.75 1.08
CA PRO A 65 10.15 6.07 -0.33
C PRO A 65 11.50 5.65 -0.94
N LEU A 66 11.45 4.89 -2.03
CA LEU A 66 12.66 4.48 -2.77
C LEU A 66 12.94 5.42 -3.95
N TYR A 67 11.87 5.93 -4.58
CA TYR A 67 11.95 6.84 -5.72
C TYR A 67 10.65 7.65 -5.81
N ILE A 68 10.77 8.97 -5.98
CA ILE A 68 9.66 9.88 -6.18
C ILE A 68 9.93 10.68 -7.44
N ARG A 69 9.07 10.54 -8.45
CA ARG A 69 9.17 11.31 -9.70
C ARG A 69 8.54 12.70 -9.58
N ASN A 70 7.41 12.79 -8.89
CA ASN A 70 6.63 14.02 -8.74
C ASN A 70 5.93 14.01 -7.38
N GLU A 71 6.25 14.99 -6.53
CA GLU A 71 5.74 15.07 -5.17
C GLU A 71 4.26 15.46 -5.11
N ASP A 72 3.80 16.36 -5.98
CA ASP A 72 2.38 16.79 -6.01
C ASP A 72 1.43 15.64 -6.31
N SER A 73 1.85 14.73 -7.20
CA SER A 73 1.13 13.51 -7.53
C SER A 73 1.06 12.58 -6.32
N LEU A 74 2.16 12.45 -5.56
CA LEU A 74 2.20 11.66 -4.34
C LEU A 74 1.27 12.26 -3.28
N TRP A 75 1.29 13.57 -3.07
CA TRP A 75 0.40 14.25 -2.13
C TRP A 75 -1.07 14.07 -2.47
N SER A 76 -1.40 14.09 -3.77
CA SER A 76 -2.76 13.83 -4.25
C SER A 76 -3.23 12.43 -3.90
N VAL A 77 -2.36 11.43 -4.07
CA VAL A 77 -2.63 10.03 -3.66
C VAL A 77 -2.79 9.93 -2.14
N ILE A 78 -1.89 10.54 -1.37
CA ILE A 78 -1.95 10.55 0.10
C ILE A 78 -3.30 11.11 0.58
N LYS A 79 -3.71 12.25 0.02
CA LYS A 79 -4.98 12.89 0.37
C LYS A 79 -6.17 11.99 0.03
N SER A 80 -6.21 11.44 -1.18
CA SER A 80 -7.31 10.59 -1.63
C SER A 80 -7.48 9.32 -0.79
N VAL A 81 -6.37 8.65 -0.48
CA VAL A 81 -6.38 7.43 0.35
C VAL A 81 -6.75 7.74 1.80
N SER A 82 -6.21 8.83 2.36
CA SER A 82 -6.53 9.24 3.74
C SER A 82 -8.01 9.56 3.90
N LEU A 83 -8.61 10.30 2.96
CA LEU A 83 -10.04 10.59 2.95
C LEU A 83 -10.87 9.31 2.87
N SER A 84 -10.56 8.43 1.91
CA SER A 84 -11.26 7.15 1.75
C SER A 84 -11.17 6.28 3.01
N PHE A 85 -10.02 6.31 3.68
CA PHE A 85 -9.80 5.56 4.92
C PHE A 85 -10.62 6.12 6.09
N MET A 86 -10.73 7.45 6.19
CA MET A 86 -11.58 8.13 7.17
C MET A 86 -13.06 7.83 6.94
N ASP A 87 -13.50 7.81 5.68
CA ASP A 87 -14.89 7.51 5.31
C ASP A 87 -15.31 6.09 5.73
N LEU A 88 -14.37 5.14 5.77
CA LEU A 88 -14.62 3.77 6.23
C LEU A 88 -14.57 3.60 7.76
N GLU A 89 -14.14 4.60 8.54
CA GLU A 89 -14.05 4.47 10.00
C GLU A 89 -15.38 4.08 10.66
N PRO A 90 -16.53 4.69 10.32
CA PRO A 90 -17.80 4.32 10.93
C PRO A 90 -18.15 2.84 10.67
N MET A 91 -17.86 2.33 9.46
CA MET A 91 -18.09 0.93 9.14
C MET A 91 -17.14 0.02 9.91
N ARG A 92 -15.85 0.38 9.96
CA ARG A 92 -14.83 -0.38 10.69
C ARG A 92 -15.15 -0.46 12.18
N ASN A 93 -15.61 0.63 12.80
CA ASN A 93 -15.98 0.67 14.20
C ASN A 93 -17.19 -0.23 14.48
N ARG A 94 -18.24 -0.18 13.66
CA ARG A 94 -19.38 -1.11 13.78
C ARG A 94 -18.97 -2.57 13.65
N CYS A 95 -18.05 -2.89 12.74
CA CYS A 95 -17.51 -4.25 12.62
C CYS A 95 -16.72 -4.66 13.85
N ARG A 96 -15.92 -3.76 14.43
CA ARG A 96 -15.16 -4.00 15.66
C ARG A 96 -16.07 -4.27 16.85
N GLU A 97 -17.09 -3.43 17.06
CA GLU A 97 -18.08 -3.60 18.13
C GLU A 97 -18.77 -4.96 18.04
N ARG A 98 -19.18 -5.37 16.84
CA ARG A 98 -19.86 -6.66 16.63
C ARG A 98 -18.98 -7.88 16.88
N LEU A 99 -17.70 -7.81 16.50
CA LEU A 99 -16.79 -8.94 16.57
C LEU A 99 -16.08 -9.04 17.92
N LEU A 100 -15.74 -7.90 18.52
CA LEU A 100 -14.89 -7.83 19.71
C LEU A 100 -15.64 -7.35 20.96
N GLY A 101 -16.85 -6.81 20.81
CA GLY A 101 -17.62 -6.26 21.94
C GLY A 101 -17.03 -4.97 22.52
N VAL A 102 -16.10 -4.33 21.81
CA VAL A 102 -15.42 -3.06 22.13
C VAL A 102 -15.32 -2.15 20.91
#